data_AF-A0A7C2GHJ8-F1
#
_entry.id   AF-A0A7C2GHJ8-F1
#
_cell.length_a   1.000
_cell.length_b   1.000
_cell.length_c   1.000
_cell.angle_alpha   90.00
_cell.angle_beta   90.00
_cell.angle_gamma   90.00
#
_symmetry.space_group_name_H-M   'P 1'
#
loop_
_entity.id
_entity.type
_entity.pdbx_description
1 polymer ?
#
loop_
_entity_poly.entity_id
_entity_poly.type
_entity_poly.pdbx_seq_one_letter_code
_entity_poly.pdbx_strand_id
1 'polypeptide(L)'
;MRRERGFTLIELMVVIVIIAILAAVALPNFMGATERARESAVRSAVKTIQTALEMYATDNQGYYPDSIYTLKTSGNYLPGGAFPKNPATNEEYNFSGGNASSEDAYKITYSVSTDHSAYTITGYGKDNQKIIIQVSSAGTLR
;
A
#
# COMPACT_ATOMS: atom_id res chain seq x y z
N MET A 1 50.87 45.50 -12.50
CA MET A 1 51.21 44.11 -12.87
C MET A 1 50.30 43.17 -12.09
N ARG A 2 49.29 42.56 -12.71
CA ARG A 2 48.42 41.57 -12.06
C ARG A 2 49.14 40.23 -12.07
N ARG A 3 49.40 39.66 -10.89
CA ARG A 3 49.89 38.28 -10.75
C ARG A 3 48.72 37.33 -11.01
N GLU A 4 48.73 36.70 -12.17
CA GLU A 4 47.85 35.56 -12.45
C GLU A 4 48.36 34.38 -11.61
N ARG A 5 47.52 33.89 -10.69
CA ARG A 5 47.80 32.68 -9.92
C ARG A 5 47.31 31.50 -10.76
N GLY A 6 48.25 30.69 -11.25
CA GLY A 6 47.94 29.44 -11.95
C GLY A 6 47.43 28.38 -10.99
N PHE A 7 46.47 27.58 -11.46
CA PHE A 7 45.93 26.42 -10.76
C PHE A 7 47.02 25.35 -10.61
N THR A 8 47.19 24.77 -9.42
CA THR A 8 48.18 23.71 -9.21
C THR A 8 47.61 22.34 -9.58
N LEU A 9 48.45 21.44 -10.09
CA LEU A 9 48.04 20.05 -10.37
C LEU A 9 47.54 19.34 -9.10
N ILE A 10 48.12 19.67 -7.94
CA ILE A 10 47.73 19.08 -6.66
C ILE A 10 46.33 19.54 -6.23
N GLU A 11 45.93 20.79 -6.51
CA GLU A 11 44.55 21.26 -6.28
C GLU A 11 43.55 20.46 -7.09
N LEU A 12 43.84 20.18 -8.36
CA LEU A 12 42.95 19.38 -9.20
C LEU A 12 42.89 17.91 -8.73
N MET A 13 44.01 17.34 -8.31
CA MET A 13 44.08 15.95 -7.83
C MET A 13 43.26 15.73 -6.56
N VAL A 14 43.33 16.65 -5.59
CA VAL A 14 42.56 16.49 -4.34
C VAL A 14 41.05 16.60 -4.62
N VAL A 15 40.66 17.45 -5.57
CA VAL A 15 39.25 17.63 -5.94
C VAL A 15 38.67 16.37 -6.56
N ILE A 16 39.36 15.73 -7.51
CA ILE A 16 38.87 14.48 -8.12
C ILE A 16 38.81 13.33 -7.12
N VAL A 17 39.75 13.28 -6.15
CA VAL A 17 39.74 12.27 -5.08
C VAL A 17 38.52 12.46 -4.17
N ILE A 18 38.23 13.70 -3.77
CA ILE A 18 37.06 14.00 -2.96
C ILE A 18 35.77 13.69 -3.74
N ILE A 19 35.67 14.06 -5.02
CA ILE A 19 34.51 13.74 -5.86
C ILE A 19 34.33 12.22 -6.01
N ALA A 20 35.42 11.46 -6.17
CA ALA A 20 35.37 9.99 -6.26
C ALA A 20 34.85 9.35 -4.97
N ILE A 21 35.27 9.84 -3.79
CA ILE A 21 34.77 9.37 -2.49
C ILE A 21 33.29 9.73 -2.32
N LEU A 22 32.90 10.97 -2.60
CA LEU A 22 31.51 11.41 -2.49
C LEU A 22 30.60 10.62 -3.43
N ALA A 23 31.03 10.38 -4.68
CA ALA A 23 30.27 9.59 -5.64
C ALA A 23 30.05 8.14 -5.17
N ALA A 24 31.02 7.54 -4.49
CA ALA A 24 30.90 6.18 -3.95
C ALA A 24 29.87 6.07 -2.81
N VAL A 25 29.64 7.14 -2.04
CA VAL A 25 28.72 7.16 -0.88
C VAL A 25 27.37 7.82 -1.20
N ALA A 26 27.25 8.49 -2.35
CA ALA A 26 26.09 9.30 -2.73
C ALA A 26 24.82 8.52 -3.12
N LEU A 27 24.76 7.20 -2.90
CA LEU A 27 23.54 6.40 -3.10
C LEU A 27 22.90 6.06 -1.75
N PRO A 28 22.11 6.98 -1.15
CA PRO A 28 21.25 6.59 -0.05
C PRO A 28 20.26 5.53 -0.57
N ASN A 29 20.11 4.45 0.20
CA ASN A 29 19.29 3.31 -0.17
C ASN A 29 17.78 3.67 -0.07
N PHE A 30 17.22 4.21 -1.15
CA PHE A 30 15.81 4.61 -1.24
C PHE A 30 14.82 3.44 -1.23
N MET A 31 15.28 2.19 -1.34
CA MET A 31 14.41 1.03 -1.49
C MET A 31 13.44 0.85 -0.31
N GLY A 32 13.88 1.18 0.92
CA GLY A 32 13.04 1.04 2.12
C GLY A 32 11.97 2.12 2.29
N ALA A 33 12.10 3.28 1.63
CA ALA A 33 11.10 4.35 1.73
C ALA A 33 9.87 4.03 0.87
N THR A 34 10.09 3.58 -0.36
CA THR A 34 9.02 3.20 -1.29
C THR A 34 8.19 2.04 -0.76
N GLU A 35 8.84 1.01 -0.20
CA GLU A 35 8.14 -0.15 0.39
C GLU A 35 7.19 0.28 1.52
N ARG A 36 7.67 1.11 2.44
CA ARG A 36 6.85 1.64 3.54
C ARG A 36 5.68 2.50 3.05
N ALA A 37 5.89 3.30 2.00
CA ALA A 37 4.82 4.09 1.39
C ALA A 37 3.74 3.18 0.79
N ARG A 38 4.13 2.08 0.12
CA ARG A 38 3.19 1.10 -0.44
C ARG A 38 2.44 0.35 0.66
N GLU A 39 3.11 -0.11 1.72
CA GLU A 39 2.43 -0.70 2.89
C GLU A 39 1.42 0.27 3.51
N SER A 40 1.76 1.56 3.61
CA SER A 40 0.84 2.59 4.07
C SER A 40 -0.38 2.76 3.15
N ALA A 41 -0.18 2.66 1.84
CA ALA A 41 -1.27 2.72 0.87
C ALA A 41 -2.25 1.54 1.03
N VAL A 42 -1.74 0.33 1.28
CA VAL A 42 -2.60 -0.84 1.56
C VAL A 42 -3.38 -0.67 2.85
N ARG A 43 -2.75 -0.15 3.92
CA ARG A 43 -3.46 0.16 5.18
C ARG A 43 -4.63 1.11 4.95
N SER A 44 -4.40 2.16 4.14
CA SER A 44 -5.44 3.10 3.75
C SER A 44 -6.55 2.42 2.93
N ALA A 45 -6.18 1.59 1.95
CA ALA A 45 -7.12 0.83 1.13
C ALA A 45 -8.02 -0.09 1.99
N VAL A 46 -7.42 -0.87 2.90
CA VAL A 46 -8.16 -1.72 3.83
C VAL A 46 -9.10 -0.90 4.71
N LYS A 47 -8.67 0.27 5.18
CA LYS A 47 -9.53 1.13 6.00
C LYS A 47 -10.72 1.71 5.21
N THR A 48 -10.50 2.10 3.96
CA THR A 48 -11.59 2.55 3.06
C THR A 48 -12.62 1.45 2.86
N ILE A 49 -12.16 0.22 2.59
CA ILE A 49 -13.05 -0.93 2.41
C ILE A 49 -13.77 -1.29 3.72
N GLN A 50 -13.07 -1.26 4.86
CA GLN A 50 -13.70 -1.44 6.17
C GLN A 50 -14.86 -0.46 6.36
N THR A 51 -14.65 0.84 6.12
CA THR A 51 -15.71 1.83 6.27
C THR A 51 -16.91 1.51 5.38
N ALA A 52 -16.67 1.05 4.14
CA ALA A 52 -17.73 0.61 3.25
C ALA A 52 -18.48 -0.63 3.76
N LEU A 53 -17.78 -1.59 4.38
CA LEU A 53 -18.40 -2.76 5.01
C LEU A 53 -19.28 -2.38 6.21
N GLU A 54 -18.83 -1.45 7.05
CA GLU A 54 -19.65 -0.98 8.19
C GLU A 54 -20.88 -0.18 7.74
N MET A 55 -20.74 0.61 6.67
CA MET A 55 -21.89 1.30 6.06
C MET A 55 -22.90 0.29 5.49
N TYR A 56 -22.42 -0.72 4.76
CA TYR A 56 -23.27 -1.79 4.27
C TYR A 56 -24.00 -2.51 5.41
N ALA A 57 -23.30 -2.88 6.48
CA ALA A 57 -23.90 -3.55 7.62
C ALA A 57 -24.96 -2.67 8.30
N THR A 58 -24.73 -1.36 8.40
CA THR A 58 -25.72 -0.41 8.93
C THR A 58 -27.03 -0.46 8.14
N ASP A 59 -26.95 -0.53 6.82
CA ASP A 59 -28.13 -0.59 5.94
C ASP A 59 -28.76 -2.00 5.87
N ASN A 60 -27.99 -3.03 6.22
CA ASN A 60 -28.37 -4.44 6.11
C ASN A 60 -28.47 -5.13 7.48
N GLN A 61 -28.98 -4.43 8.49
CA GLN A 61 -29.32 -5.00 9.81
C GLN A 61 -28.15 -5.66 10.56
N GLY A 62 -26.93 -5.19 10.32
CA GLY A 62 -25.69 -5.72 10.91
C GLY A 62 -25.06 -6.87 10.12
N TYR A 63 -25.62 -7.26 8.97
CA TYR A 63 -25.06 -8.32 8.13
C TYR A 63 -24.07 -7.78 7.09
N TYR A 64 -22.98 -8.51 6.90
CA TYR A 64 -21.95 -8.22 5.91
C TYR A 64 -22.21 -8.97 4.60
N PRO A 65 -21.72 -8.47 3.45
CA PRO A 65 -22.03 -9.08 2.17
C PRO A 65 -21.22 -10.37 1.95
N ASP A 66 -21.83 -11.38 1.33
CA ASP A 66 -21.16 -12.61 0.85
C ASP A 66 -19.92 -12.31 0.01
N SER A 67 -20.11 -11.33 -0.88
CA SER A 67 -19.13 -10.87 -1.84
C SER A 67 -18.80 -9.43 -1.54
N ILE A 68 -17.53 -9.13 -1.35
CA ILE A 68 -17.09 -7.74 -1.20
C ILE A 68 -17.44 -6.88 -2.42
N TYR A 69 -17.60 -7.49 -3.61
CA TYR A 69 -18.01 -6.80 -4.83
C TYR A 69 -19.40 -6.13 -4.70
N THR A 70 -20.25 -6.63 -3.80
CA THR A 70 -21.55 -6.03 -3.45
C THR A 70 -21.40 -4.58 -2.99
N LEU A 71 -20.27 -4.19 -2.39
CA LEU A 71 -20.01 -2.80 -1.99
C LEU A 71 -19.96 -1.83 -3.17
N LYS A 72 -19.61 -2.33 -4.37
CA LYS A 72 -19.55 -1.57 -5.61
C LYS A 72 -20.90 -1.57 -6.33
N THR A 73 -21.59 -2.71 -6.35
CA THR A 73 -22.80 -2.90 -7.16
C THR A 73 -24.09 -2.50 -6.46
N SER A 74 -24.16 -2.65 -5.13
CA SER A 74 -25.31 -2.29 -4.32
C SER A 74 -24.99 -1.04 -3.54
N GLY A 75 -25.87 -0.03 -3.57
CA GLY A 75 -25.77 1.17 -2.72
C GLY A 75 -24.58 2.11 -2.94
N ASN A 76 -23.58 1.72 -3.74
CA ASN A 76 -22.37 2.50 -4.01
C ASN A 76 -21.64 2.95 -2.72
N TYR A 77 -21.31 2.00 -1.86
CA TYR A 77 -20.68 2.27 -0.55
C TYR A 77 -19.21 2.70 -0.66
N LEU A 78 -18.59 2.54 -1.83
CA LEU A 78 -17.20 2.91 -2.08
C LEU A 78 -17.10 4.36 -2.56
N PRO A 79 -16.11 5.14 -2.08
CA PRO A 79 -15.88 6.48 -2.58
C PRO A 79 -15.55 6.45 -4.08
N GLY A 80 -16.34 7.15 -4.89
CA GLY A 80 -16.18 7.16 -6.35
C GLY A 80 -16.60 5.87 -7.05
N GLY A 81 -17.23 4.92 -6.34
CA GLY A 81 -17.76 3.68 -6.90
C GLY A 81 -16.72 2.70 -7.44
N ALA A 82 -15.50 2.79 -6.93
CA ALA A 82 -14.40 1.91 -7.28
C ALA A 82 -13.67 1.46 -6.01
N PHE A 83 -13.11 0.26 -6.04
CA PHE A 83 -12.16 -0.14 -5.01
C PHE A 83 -10.90 0.73 -5.06
N PRO A 84 -10.15 0.83 -3.95
CA PRO A 84 -8.84 1.44 -3.97
C PRO A 84 -7.91 0.79 -5.00
N LYS A 85 -6.88 1.52 -5.40
CA LYS A 85 -5.85 1.01 -6.31
C LYS A 85 -4.77 0.24 -5.56
N ASN A 86 -4.29 -0.84 -6.16
CA ASN A 86 -3.14 -1.59 -5.68
C ASN A 86 -1.85 -0.77 -5.90
N PRO A 87 -1.01 -0.56 -4.88
CA PRO A 87 0.19 0.26 -4.98
C PRO A 87 1.35 -0.36 -5.82
N ALA A 88 1.27 -1.63 -6.19
CA ALA A 88 2.22 -2.27 -7.11
C ALA A 88 1.82 -2.11 -8.58
N THR A 89 0.53 -2.30 -8.90
CA THR A 89 0.05 -2.31 -10.30
C THR A 89 -0.57 -0.98 -10.73
N ASN A 90 -0.98 -0.14 -9.78
CA ASN A 90 -1.77 1.09 -10.00
C ASN A 90 -3.17 0.84 -10.61
N GLU A 91 -3.63 -0.42 -10.57
CA GLU A 91 -4.96 -0.84 -10.99
C GLU A 91 -5.90 -1.00 -9.78
N GLU A 92 -7.20 -0.91 -9.99
CA GLU A 92 -8.21 -1.20 -8.95
C GLU A 92 -8.05 -2.63 -8.42
N TYR A 93 -8.22 -2.84 -7.10
CA TYR A 93 -8.27 -4.21 -6.56
C TYR A 93 -9.42 -5.01 -7.17
N ASN A 94 -9.07 -6.15 -7.79
CA ASN A 94 -10.04 -7.02 -8.46
C ASN A 94 -10.39 -8.23 -7.59
N PHE A 95 -11.54 -8.20 -6.95
CA PHE A 95 -12.04 -9.29 -6.11
C PHE A 95 -12.87 -10.27 -6.95
N SER A 96 -12.21 -11.26 -7.55
CA SER A 96 -12.89 -12.34 -8.29
C SER A 96 -13.48 -13.39 -7.34
N GLY A 97 -14.77 -13.71 -7.46
CA GLY A 97 -15.40 -14.81 -6.72
C GLY A 97 -15.83 -14.51 -5.27
N GLY A 98 -15.93 -13.24 -4.90
CA GLY A 98 -16.49 -12.81 -3.61
C GLY A 98 -15.55 -12.84 -2.41
N ASN A 99 -14.43 -13.56 -2.48
CA ASN A 99 -13.40 -13.59 -1.44
C ASN A 99 -11.99 -13.46 -2.07
N ALA A 100 -11.27 -12.40 -1.67
CA ALA A 100 -9.86 -12.09 -1.96
C ALA A 100 -9.40 -11.91 -3.42
N SER A 101 -8.72 -10.78 -3.65
CA SER A 101 -8.16 -10.33 -4.94
C SER A 101 -6.68 -10.70 -5.10
N SER A 102 -6.36 -11.16 -6.31
CA SER A 102 -5.06 -11.07 -7.01
C SER A 102 -3.85 -11.85 -6.46
N GLU A 103 -3.15 -12.58 -7.34
CA GLU A 103 -1.78 -13.09 -7.10
C GLU A 103 -0.73 -11.96 -7.02
N ASP A 104 -1.14 -10.72 -7.33
CA ASP A 104 -0.30 -9.53 -7.32
C ASP A 104 0.24 -9.21 -5.91
N ALA A 105 1.42 -8.58 -5.87
CA ALA A 105 1.98 -8.03 -4.64
C ALA A 105 0.99 -7.09 -3.92
N TYR A 106 1.06 -7.06 -2.59
CA TYR A 106 0.16 -6.26 -1.75
C TYR A 106 -1.32 -6.65 -1.88
N LYS A 107 -1.60 -7.95 -1.92
CA LYS A 107 -2.98 -8.47 -2.01
C LYS A 107 -3.83 -8.03 -0.82
N ILE A 108 -5.15 -7.98 -1.05
CA ILE A 108 -6.15 -7.81 0.01
C ILE A 108 -7.11 -9.01 -0.05
N THR A 109 -7.25 -9.69 1.08
CA THR A 109 -8.21 -10.78 1.24
C THR A 109 -9.42 -10.32 2.04
N TYR A 110 -10.57 -10.89 1.72
CA TYR A 110 -11.83 -10.72 2.45
C TYR A 110 -12.39 -12.10 2.73
N SER A 111 -12.93 -12.27 3.93
CA SER A 111 -13.74 -13.43 4.31
C SER A 111 -14.88 -12.96 5.20
N VAL A 112 -16.01 -13.65 5.08
CA VAL A 112 -17.20 -13.42 5.89
C VAL A 112 -17.62 -14.72 6.58
N SER A 113 -18.19 -14.63 7.76
CA SER A 113 -18.74 -15.78 8.48
C SER A 113 -19.98 -16.32 7.75
N THR A 114 -20.29 -17.59 7.94
CA THR A 114 -21.43 -18.26 7.27
C THR A 114 -22.79 -17.67 7.60
N ASP A 115 -22.90 -17.01 8.75
CA ASP A 115 -24.09 -16.31 9.24
C ASP A 115 -24.05 -14.79 8.94
N HIS A 116 -22.99 -14.33 8.27
CA HIS A 116 -22.76 -12.96 7.82
C HIS A 116 -22.67 -11.93 8.96
N SER A 117 -22.55 -12.38 10.21
CA SER A 117 -22.44 -11.52 11.38
C SER A 117 -21.02 -10.99 11.59
N ALA A 118 -20.03 -11.55 10.90
CA ALA A 118 -18.64 -11.13 11.03
C ALA A 118 -17.90 -11.18 9.69
N TYR A 119 -16.94 -10.26 9.53
CA TYR A 119 -15.98 -10.27 8.42
C TYR A 119 -14.55 -10.20 8.93
N THR A 120 -13.61 -10.61 8.08
CA THR A 120 -12.20 -10.32 8.20
C THR A 120 -11.68 -9.79 6.88
N ILE A 121 -10.96 -8.67 6.93
CA ILE A 121 -10.21 -8.13 5.81
C ILE A 121 -8.73 -8.06 6.17
N THR A 122 -7.88 -8.62 5.31
CA THR A 122 -6.44 -8.71 5.56
C THR A 122 -5.68 -8.11 4.38
N GLY A 123 -4.85 -7.10 4.66
CA GLY A 123 -3.88 -6.56 3.72
C GLY A 123 -2.51 -7.20 3.93
N TYR A 124 -1.84 -7.54 2.84
CA TYR A 124 -0.53 -8.18 2.85
C TYR A 124 0.57 -7.25 2.32
N GLY A 125 1.81 -7.56 2.67
CA GLY A 125 3.00 -6.93 2.12
C GLY A 125 3.31 -7.40 0.69
N LYS A 126 4.42 -6.93 0.14
CA LYS A 126 4.85 -7.22 -1.23
C LYS A 126 4.96 -8.72 -1.56
N ASP A 127 5.37 -9.53 -0.58
CA ASP A 127 5.57 -10.98 -0.71
C ASP A 127 4.29 -11.80 -0.53
N ASN A 128 3.17 -11.15 -0.21
CA ASN A 128 1.88 -11.78 0.07
C ASN A 128 1.91 -12.82 1.22
N GLN A 129 2.96 -12.81 2.04
CA GLN A 129 3.11 -13.65 3.24
C GLN A 129 2.99 -12.81 4.51
N LYS A 130 3.63 -11.65 4.54
CA LYS A 130 3.55 -10.73 5.68
C LYS A 130 2.17 -10.09 5.75
N ILE A 131 1.44 -10.30 6.84
CA ILE A 131 0.24 -9.52 7.16
C ILE A 131 0.70 -8.14 7.62
N ILE A 132 0.23 -7.10 6.93
CA ILE A 132 0.52 -5.72 7.32
C ILE A 132 -0.63 -5.13 8.14
N ILE A 133 -1.86 -5.51 7.83
CA ILE A 133 -3.05 -5.09 8.57
C ILE A 133 -4.11 -6.18 8.48
N GLN A 134 -4.77 -6.46 9.60
CA GLN A 134 -5.96 -7.30 9.64
C GLN A 134 -7.03 -6.60 10.47
N VAL A 135 -8.23 -6.53 9.92
CA VAL A 135 -9.36 -5.92 10.61
C VAL A 135 -10.54 -6.87 10.55
N SER A 136 -11.27 -7.00 11.65
CA SER A 136 -12.52 -7.74 11.70
C SER A 136 -13.65 -6.88 12.25
N SER A 137 -14.89 -7.35 12.11
CA SER A 137 -16.08 -6.72 12.71
C SER A 137 -15.97 -6.53 14.24
N ALA A 138 -15.16 -7.36 14.91
CA ALA A 138 -14.88 -7.25 16.35
C ALA A 138 -13.78 -6.22 16.71
N GLY A 139 -13.13 -5.60 15.72
CA GLY A 139 -12.04 -4.63 15.89
C GLY A 139 -10.74 -5.02 15.16
N THR A 140 -9.71 -4.17 15.27
CA THR A 140 -8.39 -4.45 14.67
C THR A 140 -7.60 -5.42 15.53
N LEU A 141 -7.30 -6.62 14.99
CA LEU A 141 -6.38 -7.57 15.61
C LEU A 141 -4.96 -7.08 15.32
N ARG A 142 -4.21 -6.74 16.39
CA ARG A 142 -2.87 -6.13 16.31
C ARG A 142 -1.78 -7.16 16.15
#